data_AF-A0A240SZ10-F1
#
_entry.id   AF-A0A240SZ10-F1
#
_cell.length_a   1.000
_cell.length_b   1.000
_cell.length_c   1.000
_cell.angle_alpha   90.00
_cell.angle_beta   90.00
_cell.angle_gamma   90.00
#
_symmetry.space_group_name_H-M   'P 1'
#
loop_
_entity.id
_entity.type
_entity.pdbx_description
1 polymer ?
#
loop_
_entity_poly.entity_id
_entity_poly.type
_entity_poly.pdbx_seq_one_letter_code
_entity_poly.pdbx_strand_id
1 'polypeptide(L)'
;MIVILWMYYWHANEISLHSEKLAISLYKSNWYEHDVIYQKAVLQCMVGSNRLMKMQAGFVVMTLHSFLKILQASYSYFTLLTQVAN
;
A
#
# COMPACT_ATOMS: atom_id res chain seq x y z
N MET A 1 -18.63 -4.74 -8.90
CA MET A 1 -17.20 -4.48 -9.20
C MET A 1 -16.54 -3.45 -8.29
N ILE A 2 -17.11 -2.26 -8.09
CA ILE A 2 -16.44 -1.14 -7.37
C ILE A 2 -16.03 -1.49 -5.93
N VAL A 3 -16.89 -2.17 -5.17
CA VAL A 3 -16.59 -2.56 -3.77
C VAL A 3 -15.38 -3.49 -3.68
N ILE A 4 -15.27 -4.43 -4.62
CA ILE A 4 -14.16 -5.40 -4.67
C ILE A 4 -12.85 -4.65 -4.95
N LEU A 5 -12.85 -3.74 -5.92
CA LEU A 5 -11.71 -2.86 -6.19
C LEU A 5 -11.35 -2.04 -4.96
N TRP A 6 -12.32 -1.40 -4.32
CA TRP A 6 -12.09 -0.62 -3.11
C TRP A 6 -11.42 -1.46 -2.00
N MET A 7 -11.89 -2.68 -1.75
CA MET A 7 -11.27 -3.59 -0.77
C MET A 7 -9.81 -3.92 -1.11
N TYR A 8 -9.50 -4.22 -2.37
CA TYR A 8 -8.12 -4.49 -2.81
C TYR A 8 -7.20 -3.29 -2.63
N TYR A 9 -7.63 -2.11 -3.09
CA TYR A 9 -6.84 -0.88 -2.95
C TYR A 9 -6.67 -0.46 -1.49
N TRP A 10 -7.68 -0.72 -0.64
CA TRP A 10 -7.59 -0.49 0.80
C TRP A 10 -6.56 -1.41 1.47
N HIS A 11 -6.63 -2.73 1.21
CA HIS A 11 -5.67 -3.68 1.77
C HIS A 11 -4.23 -3.42 1.30
N ALA A 12 -4.04 -3.11 0.02
CA ALA A 12 -2.73 -2.75 -0.52
C ALA A 12 -2.13 -1.51 0.17
N ASN A 13 -2.97 -0.52 0.46
CA ASN A 13 -2.58 0.69 1.18
C ASN A 13 -2.22 0.38 2.64
N GLU A 14 -3.05 -0.38 3.34
CA GLU A 14 -2.80 -0.77 4.73
C GLU A 14 -1.52 -1.59 4.88
N ILE A 15 -1.26 -2.54 3.98
CA ILE A 15 -0.02 -3.33 3.97
C ILE A 15 1.20 -2.42 3.77
N SER A 16 1.09 -1.44 2.86
CA SER A 16 2.18 -0.47 2.63
C SER A 16 2.47 0.37 3.87
N LEU A 17 1.42 0.85 4.55
CA LEU A 17 1.52 1.65 5.77
C LEU A 17 2.09 0.84 6.94
N HIS A 18 1.65 -0.40 7.11
CA HIS A 18 2.16 -1.29 8.15
C HIS A 18 3.63 -1.63 7.90
N SER A 19 4.02 -1.89 6.64
CA SER A 19 5.42 -2.16 6.27
C SER A 19 6.35 -1.00 6.61
N GLU A 20 5.91 0.25 6.44
CA GLU A 20 6.70 1.44 6.81
C GLU A 20 6.87 1.55 8.33
N LYS A 21 5.80 1.29 9.09
CA LYS A 21 5.82 1.34 10.55
C LYS A 21 6.61 0.18 11.17
N LEU A 22 6.73 -0.95 10.46
CA LEU A 22 7.37 -2.17 10.94
C LEU A 22 8.86 -1.98 11.24
N ALA A 23 9.57 -1.23 10.39
CA ALA A 23 10.98 -0.90 10.62
C ALA A 23 11.17 -0.09 11.91
N ILE A 24 10.29 0.90 12.12
CA ILE A 24 10.34 1.81 13.27
C ILE A 24 9.96 1.07 14.56
N SER A 25 8.96 0.18 14.52
CA SER A 25 8.56 -0.61 15.69
C SER A 25 9.64 -1.62 16.08
N LEU A 26 10.27 -2.28 15.11
CA LEU A 26 11.44 -3.13 15.35
C LEU A 26 12.60 -2.33 15.96
N TYR A 27 12.81 -1.08 15.52
CA TYR A 27 13.90 -0.25 16.05
C TYR A 27 13.67 0.16 17.50
N LYS A 28 12.41 0.43 17.84
CA LYS A 28 11.99 0.74 19.21
C LYS A 28 11.91 -0.49 20.13
N SER A 29 12.06 -1.70 19.59
CA SER A 29 12.15 -2.89 20.45
C SER A 29 13.52 -2.93 21.16
N ASN A 30 13.60 -3.56 22.33
CA ASN A 30 14.88 -3.79 23.02
C ASN A 30 15.68 -4.93 22.34
N TRP A 31 15.83 -4.87 21.01
CA TRP A 31 16.47 -5.92 20.21
C TRP A 31 17.93 -6.17 20.60
N TYR A 32 18.61 -5.15 21.15
CA TYR A 32 19.99 -5.21 21.63
C TYR A 32 20.18 -6.02 22.92
N GLU A 33 19.11 -6.28 23.68
CA GLU A 33 19.16 -7.11 24.91
C GLU A 33 19.00 -8.61 24.62
N HIS A 34 18.65 -8.96 23.38
CA HIS A 34 18.41 -10.33 22.95
C HIS A 34 19.63 -10.95 22.24
N ASP A 35 19.56 -12.26 22.03
CA ASP A 35 20.61 -13.10 21.46
C ASP A 35 21.07 -12.62 20.06
N VAL A 36 22.32 -12.93 19.69
CA VAL A 36 22.95 -12.46 18.44
C VAL A 36 22.18 -12.94 17.20
N ILE A 37 21.54 -14.10 17.30
CA ILE A 37 20.66 -14.64 16.24
C ILE A 37 19.44 -13.75 16.04
N TYR A 38 18.82 -13.29 17.13
CA TYR A 38 17.67 -12.40 17.10
C TYR A 38 18.06 -11.02 16.55
N GLN A 39 19.19 -10.47 16.99
CA GLN A 39 19.72 -9.20 16.49
C GLN A 39 19.93 -9.23 14.97
N LYS A 40 20.54 -10.30 14.44
CA LYS A 40 20.73 -10.46 13.00
C LYS A 40 19.41 -10.56 12.24
N ALA A 41 18.43 -11.30 12.76
CA ALA A 41 17.12 -11.42 12.15
C ALA A 41 16.40 -10.06 12.10
N VAL A 42 16.43 -9.30 13.20
CA VAL A 42 15.85 -7.95 13.28
C VAL A 42 16.54 -6.99 12.32
N LEU A 43 17.87 -7.03 12.22
CA LEU A 43 18.63 -6.20 11.28
C LEU A 43 18.25 -6.51 9.83
N GLN A 44 18.14 -7.80 9.48
CA GLN A 44 17.69 -8.24 8.15
C GLN A 44 16.26 -7.77 7.86
N CYS A 45 15.36 -7.88 8.84
CA CYS A 45 13.99 -7.37 8.72
C CYS A 45 13.98 -5.86 8.50
N MET A 46 14.72 -5.06 9.29
CA MET A 46 14.82 -3.61 9.12
C MET A 46 15.32 -3.23 7.72
N VAL A 47 16.43 -3.82 7.29
CA VAL A 47 17.01 -3.55 5.96
C VAL A 47 16.03 -3.95 4.85
N GLY A 48 15.33 -5.08 5.01
CA GLY A 48 14.28 -5.52 4.08
C GLY A 48 13.07 -4.59 4.04
N SER A 49 12.61 -4.10 5.19
CA SER A 49 11.44 -3.21 5.31
C SER A 49 11.68 -1.78 4.81
N ASN A 50 12.94 -1.36 4.63
CA ASN A 50 13.26 -0.10 3.93
C ASN A 50 12.80 -0.11 2.46
N ARG A 51 12.66 -1.29 1.86
CA ARG A 51 12.05 -1.42 0.54
C ARG A 51 10.53 -1.41 0.73
N LEU A 52 9.95 -0.21 0.67
CA LEU A 52 8.50 0.02 0.66
C LEU A 52 7.82 -1.06 -0.17
N MET A 53 7.05 -1.95 0.47
CA MET A 53 6.21 -2.95 -0.18
C MET A 53 5.05 -2.24 -0.89
N LYS A 54 5.37 -1.57 -1.99
CA LYS A 54 4.39 -0.97 -2.88
C LYS A 54 3.83 -2.10 -3.73
N MET A 55 2.61 -2.54 -3.43
CA MET A 55 1.87 -3.38 -4.37
C MET A 55 1.64 -2.58 -5.65
N GLN A 56 2.20 -3.05 -6.75
CA GLN A 56 2.07 -2.42 -8.07
C GLN A 56 1.15 -3.27 -8.95
N ALA A 57 0.13 -2.64 -9.52
CA ALA A 57 -0.68 -3.21 -10.59
C ALA A 57 -0.08 -2.77 -11.93
N GLY A 58 0.86 -3.56 -12.46
CA GLY A 58 1.65 -3.14 -13.63
C GLY A 58 2.46 -1.88 -13.32
N PHE A 59 2.12 -0.75 -13.94
CA PHE A 59 2.81 0.54 -13.77
C PHE A 59 2.20 1.45 -12.69
N VAL A 60 1.05 1.08 -12.11
CA VAL A 60 0.34 1.92 -11.14
C VAL A 60 0.55 1.38 -9.74
N VAL A 61 1.00 2.24 -8.83
CA VAL A 61 1.02 1.89 -7.40
C VAL A 61 -0.43 1.79 -6.91
N MET A 62 -0.79 0.65 -6.34
CA MET A 62 -2.11 0.42 -5.77
C MET A 62 -2.25 1.21 -4.47
N THR A 63 -2.64 2.47 -4.61
CA THR A 63 -2.95 3.37 -3.50
C THR A 63 -4.39 3.85 -3.63
N LEU A 64 -5.03 4.21 -2.52
CA LEU A 64 -6.39 4.75 -2.51
C LEU A 64 -6.56 5.94 -3.49
N HIS A 65 -5.51 6.73 -3.68
CA HIS A 65 -5.46 7.83 -4.64
C HIS A 65 -5.63 7.34 -6.10
N SER A 66 -5.01 6.23 -6.46
CA SER A 66 -5.15 5.61 -7.79
C SER A 66 -6.57 5.10 -8.01
N PHE A 67 -7.22 4.54 -6.99
CA PHE A 67 -8.63 4.14 -7.04
C PHE A 67 -9.56 5.35 -7.27
N LEU A 68 -9.33 6.46 -6.56
CA LEU A 68 -10.09 7.70 -6.76
C LEU A 68 -9.98 8.23 -8.19
N LYS A 69 -8.79 8.17 -8.81
CA LYS A 69 -8.62 8.56 -10.22
C LYS A 69 -9.43 7.69 -11.17
N ILE A 70 -9.50 6.38 -10.94
CA ILE A 70 -10.33 5.46 -11.74
C ILE A 70 -11.81 5.83 -11.61
N LEU A 71 -12.26 6.16 -10.40
CA LEU A 71 -13.64 6.54 -10.14
C LEU A 71 -14.00 7.88 -10.80
N GLN A 72 -13.11 8.87 -10.73
CA GLN A 72 -13.26 10.16 -11.42
C GLN A 72 -13.32 9.99 -12.94
N ALA A 73 -12.43 9.17 -13.52
CA ALA A 73 -12.43 8.90 -14.95
C ALA A 73 -13.74 8.22 -15.40
N SER A 74 -14.22 7.25 -14.60
CA SER A 74 -15.47 6.54 -14.86
C SER A 74 -16.68 7.49 -14.81
N TYR A 75 -16.70 8.40 -13.82
CA TYR A 75 -17.74 9.43 -13.72
C TYR A 75 -17.69 10.42 -14.88
N SER A 76 -16.50 10.91 -15.23
CA SER A 76 -16.30 11.80 -16.38
C SER A 76 -16.80 11.16 -17.68
N TYR A 77 -16.51 9.87 -17.87
CA TYR A 77 -16.98 9.12 -19.03
C TYR A 77 -18.51 8.98 -19.03
N PHE A 78 -19.10 8.68 -17.87
CA PHE A 78 -20.56 8.62 -17.72
C PHE A 78 -21.20 9.97 -18.05
N THR A 79 -20.68 11.08 -17.51
CA THR A 79 -21.22 12.42 -17.79
C THR A 79 -21.15 12.79 -19.26
N LEU A 80 -20.06 12.46 -19.95
CA LEU A 80 -19.92 12.71 -21.39
C LEU A 80 -20.96 11.92 -22.19
N LEU A 81 -21.16 10.63 -21.87
CA LEU A 81 -22.18 9.82 -22.53
C LEU A 81 -23.60 10.35 -22.30
N THR A 82 -23.92 10.78 -21.08
CA THR A 82 -25.24 11.35 -20.78
C THR A 82 -25.49 12.68 -21.48
N GLN A 83 -24.44 13.47 -21.75
CA GLN A 83 -24.53 14.72 -22.50
C GLN A 83 -24.68 14.49 -24.00
N VAL A 84 -24.09 13.43 -24.56
CA VAL A 84 -24.21 13.08 -25.99
C VAL A 84 -25.53 12.38 -26.30
N ALA A 85 -26.10 11.65 -25.33
CA ALA A 85 -27.38 10.96 -25.48
C ALA A 85 -28.61 11.88 -25.37
N ASN A 86 -28.42 13.16 -25.04
CA ASN A 86 -29.46 14.16 -24.82
C ASN A 86 -29.34 15.29 -25.85
#